data_AF-A0A7S8IWU2-F1
#
_entry.id   AF-A0A7S8IWU2-F1
#
_cell.length_a   1.000
_cell.length_b   1.000
_cell.length_c   1.000
_cell.angle_alpha   90.00
_cell.angle_beta   90.00
_cell.angle_gamma   90.00
#
_symmetry.space_group_name_H-M   'P 1'
#
loop_
_entity.id
_entity.type
_entity.pdbx_description
1 polymer ?
#
loop_
_entity_poly.entity_id
_entity_poly.type
_entity_poly.pdbx_seq_one_letter_code
_entity_poly.pdbx_strand_id
1 'polypeptide(L)'
;MLQSDSTLELMTEQQFIKKNLAVIRFYLKSKFPRCVITEESNPSLYHTFTVRDEKLDHTYKLKVGWPRLSDRSNTQEITKTELGRVDVARCMIQAGDDWFYW
;
A
#
# COMPACT_ATOMS: atom_id res chain seq x y z
N MET A 1 -35.78 -2.24 -26.93
CA MET A 1 -35.18 -1.89 -25.63
C MET A 1 -33.67 -1.99 -25.77
N LEU A 2 -32.99 -0.84 -25.84
CA LEU A 2 -31.53 -0.80 -25.77
C LEU A 2 -31.15 -1.00 -24.30
N GLN A 3 -30.71 -2.20 -23.93
CA GLN A 3 -29.95 -2.40 -22.70
C GLN A 3 -28.52 -1.95 -22.97
N SER A 4 -28.31 -0.64 -22.91
CA SER A 4 -26.98 -0.06 -22.86
C SER A 4 -26.48 -0.13 -21.42
N ASP A 5 -25.56 -1.05 -21.20
CA ASP A 5 -24.34 -0.90 -20.42
C ASP A 5 -24.43 -0.01 -19.16
N SER A 6 -24.42 -0.64 -18.00
CA SER A 6 -23.92 -0.03 -16.78
C SER A 6 -23.26 -1.12 -15.97
N THR A 7 -22.15 -1.61 -16.51
CA THR A 7 -21.14 -2.40 -15.81
C THR A 7 -20.45 -1.53 -14.76
N LEU A 8 -21.23 -1.03 -13.78
CA LEU A 8 -20.74 -0.39 -12.58
C LEU A 8 -21.01 -1.36 -11.43
N GLU A 9 -20.35 -2.52 -11.48
CA GLU A 9 -20.19 -3.34 -10.30
C GLU A 9 -19.53 -2.46 -9.24
N LEU A 10 -20.32 -2.01 -8.28
CA LEU A 10 -19.84 -1.36 -7.07
C LEU A 10 -18.88 -2.35 -6.39
N MET A 11 -17.58 -2.17 -6.63
CA MET A 11 -16.55 -2.93 -5.96
C MET A 11 -16.79 -2.87 -4.45
N THR A 12 -16.72 -4.02 -3.79
CA THR A 12 -16.82 -4.05 -2.34
C THR A 12 -15.61 -3.36 -1.74
N GLU A 13 -15.76 -2.80 -0.53
CA GLU A 13 -14.66 -2.17 0.20
C GLU A 13 -13.44 -3.09 0.29
N GLN A 14 -13.67 -4.38 0.55
CA GLN A 14 -12.59 -5.38 0.61
C GLN A 14 -11.85 -5.55 -0.72
N GLN A 15 -12.57 -5.55 -1.86
CA GLN A 15 -11.92 -5.59 -3.17
C GLN A 15 -11.12 -4.33 -3.42
N PHE A 16 -11.64 -3.16 -3.02
CA PHE A 16 -10.97 -1.88 -3.18
C PHE A 16 -9.67 -1.81 -2.38
N ILE A 17 -9.73 -2.17 -1.08
CA ILE A 17 -8.56 -2.28 -0.21
C ILE A 17 -7.52 -3.23 -0.81
N LYS A 18 -7.93 -4.40 -1.29
CA LYS A 18 -7.02 -5.37 -1.93
C LYS A 18 -6.29 -4.78 -3.13
N LYS A 19 -6.98 -3.98 -3.96
CA LYS A 19 -6.34 -3.31 -5.11
C LYS A 19 -5.34 -2.25 -4.66
N ASN A 20 -5.68 -1.43 -3.66
CA ASN A 20 -4.75 -0.43 -3.11
C ASN A 20 -3.52 -1.08 -2.45
N LEU A 21 -3.70 -2.16 -1.69
CA LEU A 21 -2.59 -2.94 -1.14
C LEU A 21 -1.69 -3.54 -2.24
N ALA A 22 -2.26 -3.99 -3.35
CA ALA A 22 -1.47 -4.49 -4.48
C ALA A 22 -0.60 -3.39 -5.10
N VAL A 23 -1.11 -2.15 -5.23
CA VAL A 23 -0.34 -0.99 -5.70
C VAL A 23 0.83 -0.69 -4.77
N ILE A 24 0.58 -0.64 -3.45
CA ILE A 24 1.62 -0.38 -2.45
C ILE A 24 2.67 -1.48 -2.48
N ARG A 25 2.26 -2.75 -2.53
CA ARG A 25 3.17 -3.89 -2.64
C ARG A 25 4.05 -3.80 -3.89
N PHE A 26 3.46 -3.48 -5.04
CA PHE A 26 4.22 -3.33 -6.29
C PHE A 26 5.24 -2.18 -6.19
N TYR A 27 4.83 -1.04 -5.63
CA TYR A 27 5.73 0.09 -5.36
C TYR A 27 6.90 -0.34 -4.47
N LEU A 28 6.64 -0.99 -3.34
CA LEU A 28 7.69 -1.44 -2.42
C LEU A 28 8.66 -2.43 -3.10
N LYS A 29 8.14 -3.41 -3.86
CA LYS A 29 9.01 -4.32 -4.64
C LYS A 29 9.90 -3.57 -5.63
N SER A 30 9.39 -2.51 -6.26
CA SER A 30 10.19 -1.71 -7.19
C SER A 30 11.27 -0.88 -6.51
N LYS A 31 11.03 -0.42 -5.27
CA LYS A 31 11.97 0.40 -4.48
C LYS A 31 12.98 -0.46 -3.71
N PHE A 32 12.61 -1.68 -3.38
CA PHE A 32 13.40 -2.64 -2.61
C PHE A 32 13.50 -4.00 -3.33
N PRO A 33 14.11 -4.06 -4.52
CA PRO A 33 14.03 -5.21 -5.45
C PRO A 33 14.66 -6.52 -4.95
N ARG A 34 15.41 -6.48 -3.84
CA ARG A 34 16.08 -7.64 -3.24
C ARG A 34 15.63 -7.91 -1.80
N CYS A 35 14.66 -7.16 -1.31
CA CYS A 35 14.15 -7.31 0.03
C CYS A 35 12.96 -8.27 0.04
N VAL A 36 12.82 -8.98 1.15
CA VAL A 36 11.64 -9.79 1.44
C VAL A 36 10.59 -8.88 2.05
N ILE A 37 9.35 -8.98 1.56
CA ILE A 37 8.21 -8.20 2.07
C ILE A 37 7.27 -9.14 2.79
N THR A 38 6.97 -8.84 4.06
CA THR A 38 5.91 -9.49 4.83
C THR A 38 4.83 -8.47 5.20
N GLU A 39 3.62 -8.97 5.39
CA GLU A 39 2.42 -8.14 5.53
C GLU A 39 1.56 -8.64 6.68
N GLU A 40 0.97 -7.70 7.41
CA GLU A 40 0.00 -7.98 8.47
C GLU A 40 -1.12 -6.95 8.42
N SER A 41 -2.33 -7.39 8.73
CA SER A 41 -3.50 -6.49 8.79
C SER A 41 -4.06 -6.47 10.19
N ASN A 42 -4.31 -5.28 10.71
CA ASN A 42 -5.23 -5.07 11.83
C ASN A 42 -6.48 -4.36 11.25
N PRO A 43 -7.52 -5.13 10.87
CA PRO A 43 -8.72 -4.57 10.27
C PRO A 43 -9.30 -3.50 11.18
N SER A 44 -9.67 -2.35 10.61
CA SER A 44 -10.14 -1.10 11.27
C SER A 44 -9.05 -0.10 11.67
N LEU A 45 -7.77 -0.48 11.76
CA LEU A 45 -6.70 0.45 12.17
C LEU A 45 -5.68 0.67 11.07
N TYR A 46 -5.02 -0.40 10.61
CA TYR A 46 -3.93 -0.28 9.65
C TYR A 46 -3.59 -1.61 8.98
N HIS A 47 -2.83 -1.50 7.90
CA HIS A 47 -2.08 -2.59 7.29
C HIS A 47 -0.59 -2.27 7.36
N THR A 48 0.25 -3.24 7.70
CA THR A 48 1.70 -3.06 7.82
C THR A 48 2.45 -3.85 6.78
N PHE A 49 3.47 -3.22 6.20
CA PHE A 49 4.49 -3.88 5.38
C PHE A 49 5.82 -3.82 6.12
N THR A 50 6.47 -4.97 6.24
CA THR A 50 7.85 -5.08 6.73
C THR A 50 8.74 -5.50 5.57
N VAL A 51 9.75 -4.70 5.26
CA VAL A 51 10.68 -4.92 4.15
C VAL A 51 12.05 -5.23 4.73
N ARG A 52 12.49 -6.48 4.60
CA ARG A 52 13.77 -6.95 5.16
C ARG A 52 14.83 -7.09 4.07
N ASP A 53 15.95 -6.42 4.26
CA ASP A 53 17.18 -6.70 3.52
C ASP A 53 17.99 -7.75 4.28
N GLU A 54 17.93 -9.01 3.82
CA GLU A 54 18.61 -10.13 4.47
C GLU A 54 20.14 -10.03 4.39
N LYS A 55 20.70 -9.23 3.48
CA LYS A 55 22.15 -9.07 3.36
C LYS A 55 22.71 -8.04 4.32
N LEU A 56 21.95 -6.99 4.57
CA LEU A 56 22.34 -5.88 5.45
C LEU A 56 21.80 -6.02 6.87
N ASP A 57 21.03 -7.09 7.14
CA ASP A 57 20.28 -7.30 8.37
C ASP A 57 19.45 -6.07 8.78
N HIS A 58 18.89 -5.40 7.77
CA HIS A 58 18.16 -4.14 7.95
C HIS A 58 16.67 -4.35 7.66
N THR A 59 15.82 -3.66 8.42
CA THR A 59 14.36 -3.76 8.28
C THR A 59 13.73 -2.38 8.14
N TYR A 60 12.99 -2.16 7.06
CA TYR A 60 12.19 -0.95 6.84
C TYR A 60 10.71 -1.25 7.08
N LYS A 61 10.01 -0.35 7.79
CA LYS A 61 8.65 -0.60 8.26
C LYS A 61 7.67 0.47 7.81
N LEU A 62 6.59 0.05 7.15
CA LEU A 62 5.50 0.93 6.70
C LEU A 62 4.19 0.52 7.37
N LYS A 63 3.51 1.48 7.99
CA LYS A 63 2.14 1.31 8.50
C LYS A 63 1.21 2.20 7.69
N VAL A 64 0.22 1.60 7.03
CA VAL A 64 -0.75 2.30 6.19
C VAL A 64 -2.09 2.35 6.90
N GLY A 65 -2.64 3.54 7.09
CA GLY A 65 -3.93 3.71 7.75
C GLY A 65 -5.08 3.01 7.01
N TRP A 66 -5.93 2.28 7.73
CA TRP A 66 -7.11 1.66 7.14
C TRP A 66 -8.04 2.67 6.46
N PRO A 67 -8.28 3.88 7.02
CA PRO A 67 -9.09 4.89 6.34
C PRO A 67 -8.56 5.28 4.97
N ARG A 68 -7.24 5.35 4.78
CA ARG A 68 -6.62 5.63 3.47
C ARG A 68 -6.91 4.51 2.47
N LEU A 69 -6.86 3.25 2.94
CA LEU A 69 -7.07 2.07 2.11
C LEU A 69 -8.52 1.88 1.69
N SER A 70 -9.48 2.23 2.56
CA SER A 70 -10.92 2.09 2.33
C SER A 70 -11.58 3.31 1.69
N ASP A 71 -10.90 4.46 1.66
CA ASP A 71 -11.41 5.68 1.02
C ASP A 71 -11.63 5.46 -0.48
N ARG A 72 -12.90 5.45 -0.90
CA ARG A 72 -13.30 5.21 -2.29
C ARG A 72 -12.80 6.28 -3.27
N SER A 73 -12.39 7.44 -2.78
CA SER A 73 -11.76 8.48 -3.61
C SER A 73 -10.28 8.18 -3.91
N ASN A 74 -9.61 7.35 -3.09
CA ASN A 74 -8.22 6.91 -3.33
C ASN A 74 -8.18 5.76 -4.33
N THR A 75 -8.30 6.08 -5.62
CA THR A 75 -8.08 5.10 -6.68
C THR A 75 -6.66 4.55 -6.66
N GLN A 76 -6.42 3.48 -7.42
CA GLN A 76 -5.09 2.88 -7.57
C GLN A 76 -4.07 3.89 -8.14
N GLU A 77 -4.50 4.73 -9.08
CA GLU A 77 -3.68 5.77 -9.72
C GLU A 77 -3.32 6.87 -8.72
N ILE A 78 -4.27 7.30 -7.90
CA ILE A 78 -4.03 8.28 -6.84
C ILE A 78 -3.09 7.69 -5.79
N THR A 79 -3.35 6.47 -5.33
CA THR A 79 -2.48 5.75 -4.40
C THR A 79 -1.04 5.68 -4.93
N LYS A 80 -0.87 5.28 -6.19
CA LYS A 80 0.44 5.22 -6.85
C LYS A 80 1.13 6.58 -6.93
N THR A 81 0.37 7.62 -7.27
CA THR A 81 0.87 8.99 -7.38
C THR A 81 1.35 9.50 -6.02
N GLU A 82 0.56 9.29 -4.97
CA GLU A 82 0.88 9.72 -3.61
C GLU A 82 2.10 9.00 -3.03
N LEU A 83 2.26 7.70 -3.31
CA LEU A 83 3.47 6.95 -2.92
C LEU A 83 4.75 7.59 -3.49
N GLY A 84 4.67 8.05 -4.75
CA GLY A 84 5.77 8.75 -5.42
C GLY A 84 5.97 10.17 -4.90
N ARG A 85 4.87 10.92 -4.71
CA ARG A 85 4.89 12.32 -4.26
C ARG A 85 5.49 12.47 -2.86
N VAL A 86 5.11 11.59 -1.94
CA VAL A 86 5.63 11.56 -0.56
C VAL A 86 7.03 10.95 -0.50
N ASP A 87 7.40 10.16 -1.51
CA ASP A 87 8.61 9.33 -1.51
C ASP A 87 8.67 8.40 -0.30
N VAL A 88 7.61 7.59 -0.15
CA VAL A 88 7.38 6.71 1.00
C VAL A 88 8.58 5.82 1.29
N ALA A 89 9.26 5.29 0.27
CA ALA A 89 10.45 4.47 0.46
C ALA A 89 11.58 5.25 1.17
N ARG A 90 11.84 6.50 0.80
CA ARG A 90 12.83 7.33 1.47
C ARG A 90 12.41 7.64 2.91
N CYS A 91 11.14 7.91 3.15
CA CYS A 91 10.63 8.12 4.51
C CYS A 91 10.78 6.87 5.39
N MET A 92 10.54 5.67 4.85
CA MET A 92 10.79 4.42 5.56
C MET A 92 12.27 4.25 5.91
N ILE A 93 13.18 4.58 4.98
CA ILE A 93 14.63 4.52 5.24
C ILE A 93 15.03 5.52 6.34
N GLN A 94 14.46 6.73 6.33
CA GLN A 94 14.74 7.76 7.33
C GLN A 94 14.18 7.42 8.71
N ALA A 95 13.09 6.66 8.77
CA ALA A 95 12.53 6.15 10.03
C ALA A 95 13.43 5.09 10.69
N GLY A 96 14.36 4.48 9.95
CA GLY A 96 15.22 3.42 10.46
C GLY A 96 14.41 2.23 10.97
N ASP A 97 14.62 1.86 12.23
CA ASP A 97 13.91 0.74 12.87
C ASP A 97 12.47 1.05 13.29
N ASP A 98 12.06 2.32 13.22
CA ASP A 98 10.70 2.76 13.56
C ASP A 98 9.72 2.61 12.39
N TRP A 99 8.42 2.71 12.71
CA TRP A 99 7.36 2.69 11.71
C TRP A 99 7.22 4.05 11.05
N PHE A 100 7.31 4.10 9.72
CA PHE A 100 6.76 5.21 8.97
C PHE A 100 5.24 5.01 8.81
N TYR A 101 4.45 5.94 9.34
CA TYR A 101 2.99 5.92 9.20
C TYR A 101 2.55 6.75 7.99
N TRP A 102 1.72 6.16 7.13
CA TRP A 102 1.28 6.75 5.87
C TRP A 102 -0.23 6.66 5.63
#